data_AF-R7B7A0-F1
#
_entry.id   AF-R7B7A0-F1
#
_cell.length_a   1.000
_cell.length_b   1.000
_cell.length_c   1.000
_cell.angle_alpha   90.00
_cell.angle_beta   90.00
_cell.angle_gamma   90.00
#
_symmetry.space_group_name_H-M   'P 1'
#
loop_
_entity.id
_entity.type
_entity.pdbx_description
1 polymer ?
#
loop_
_entity_poly.entity_id
_entity_poly.type
_entity_poly.pdbx_seq_one_letter_code
_entity_poly.pdbx_strand_id
1 'polypeptide(L)' 'MVKRRTVIKYFEAHGFRCEGGTNHDKLVHPDGRRTVIGRHREINNNRFEDMKKQAGLK' A
#
# COMPACT_ATOMS: atom_id res chain seq x y z
N MET A 1 4.84 -3.52 13.77
CA MET A 1 5.30 -3.76 12.39
C MET A 1 4.27 -4.65 11.71
N VAL A 2 3.92 -4.36 10.46
CA VAL A 2 2.95 -5.12 9.67
C VAL A 2 3.66 -5.80 8.51
N LYS A 3 3.37 -7.07 8.25
CA LYS A 3 3.92 -7.77 7.09
C LYS A 3 3.47 -7.09 5.80
N ARG A 4 4.39 -6.89 4.85
CA ARG A 4 4.10 -6.37 3.51
C ARG A 4 2.87 -7.03 2.88
N ARG A 5 2.80 -8.36 2.93
CA ARG A 5 1.71 -9.14 2.35
C ARG A 5 0.35 -8.76 2.93
N THR A 6 0.28 -8.46 4.22
CA THR A 6 -0.95 -8.02 4.87
C THR A 6 -1.36 -6.63 4.38
N VAL A 7 -0.38 -5.73 4.21
CA VAL A 7 -0.63 -4.40 3.65
C VAL A 7 -1.16 -4.50 2.22
N ILE A 8 -0.51 -5.27 1.35
CA ILE A 8 -0.97 -5.48 -0.04
C ILE A 8 -2.39 -6.03 -0.08
N LYS A 9 -2.67 -7.11 0.68
CA LYS A 9 -4.03 -7.69 0.75
C LYS A 9 -5.07 -6.70 1.25
N TYR A 10 -4.71 -5.84 2.21
CA TYR A 10 -5.61 -4.80 2.70
C TYR A 10 -5.97 -3.81 1.58
N PHE A 11 -4.98 -3.33 0.83
CA PHE A 11 -5.22 -2.42 -0.30
C PHE A 11 -5.98 -3.10 -1.44
N GLU A 12 -5.67 -4.36 -1.77
CA GLU A 12 -6.40 -5.15 -2.77
C GLU A 12 -7.88 -5.34 -2.39
N ALA A 13 -8.17 -5.60 -1.11
CA ALA A 13 -9.54 -5.70 -0.62
C ALA A 13 -10.31 -4.37 -0.72
N HIS A 14 -9.61 -3.24 -0.77
CA HIS A 14 -10.18 -1.91 -0.99
C HIS A 14 -10.13 -1.49 -2.48
N GLY A 15 -9.88 -2.42 -3.41
CA GLY A 15 -9.93 -2.18 -4.85
C GLY A 15 -8.63 -1.64 -5.47
N PHE A 16 -7.55 -1.51 -4.70
CA PHE A 16 -6.25 -1.15 -5.25
C PHE A 16 -5.61 -2.33 -5.99
N ARG A 17 -4.79 -2.03 -7.00
CA ARG A 17 -3.97 -3.00 -7.72
C ARG A 17 -2.50 -2.72 -7.46
N CYS A 18 -1.74 -3.78 -7.20
CA CYS A 18 -0.29 -3.69 -7.04
C CYS A 18 0.38 -3.86 -8.41
N GLU A 19 0.84 -2.76 -9.02
CA GLU A 19 1.46 -2.76 -10.36
C GLU A 19 2.95 -3.12 -10.34
N GLY A 20 3.54 -3.22 -9.15
CA GLY A 20 4.99 -3.38 -9.00
C GLY A 20 5.77 -2.11 -9.36
N GLY A 21 7.09 -2.19 -9.24
CA GLY A 21 8.02 -1.12 -9.62
C GLY A 21 9.47 -1.53 -9.38
N THR A 22 10.45 -0.67 -9.64
CA THR A 22 11.86 -1.04 -9.49
C THR A 22 12.32 -1.03 -8.02
N ASN A 23 12.01 0.06 -7.29
CA ASN A 23 12.41 0.25 -5.88
C ASN A 23 11.23 0.15 -4.89
N HIS A 24 10.07 0.66 -5.30
CA HIS A 24 8.82 0.60 -4.54
C HIS A 24 7.76 0.01 -5.44
N ASP A 25 6.88 -0.82 -4.89
CA ASP A 25 5.69 -1.25 -5.63
C ASP A 25 4.63 -0.16 -5.52
N LYS A 26 3.93 0.10 -6.63
CA LYS A 26 2.85 1.07 -6.70
C LYS A 26 1.53 0.36 -6.43
N LEU A 27 0.72 0.94 -5.54
CA LEU A 27 -0.65 0.54 -5.27
C LEU A 27 -1.56 1.61 -5.89
N VAL A 28 -2.30 1.25 -6.93
CA VAL A 28 -3.12 2.19 -7.72
C VAL A 28 -4.57 1.75 -7.67
N HIS A 29 -5.47 2.69 -7.40
CA HIS A 29 -6.91 2.45 -7.42
C HIS A 29 -7.51 3.06 -8.70
N PRO A 30 -8.54 2.44 -9.30
CA PRO A 30 -9.19 2.94 -10.52
C PRO A 30 -9.78 4.34 -10.42
N ASP A 31 -10.03 4.84 -9.21
CA ASP A 31 -10.51 6.22 -8.96
C ASP A 31 -9.39 7.29 -9.06
N GLY A 32 -8.15 6.88 -9.33
CA GLY A 32 -6.99 7.77 -9.43
C GLY A 32 -6.15 7.88 -8.14
N ARG A 33 -6.57 7.28 -7.02
CA ARG A 33 -5.74 7.24 -5.80
C ARG A 33 -4.54 6.33 -5.98
N ARG A 34 -3.42 6.72 -5.37
CA ARG A 34 -2.20 5.91 -5.39
C ARG A 34 -1.40 6.01 -4.11
N THR A 35 -0.72 4.94 -3.76
CA THR A 35 0.31 4.93 -2.72
C THR A 35 1.48 4.02 -3.14
N VAL A 36 2.58 4.08 -2.39
CA VAL A 36 3.80 3.31 -2.69
C VAL A 36 4.26 2.53 -1.47
N ILE A 37 4.66 1.28 -1.69
CA ILE A 37 5.13 0.38 -0.65
C ILE A 37 6.57 -0.07 -0.94
N GLY A 38 7.50 0.29 -0.07
CA GLY A 38 8.93 -0.07 -0.20
C GLY A 38 9.14 -1.56 0.01
N ARG A 39 10.13 -2.18 -0.66
CA ARG A 39 10.35 -3.65 -0.81
C ARG A 39 10.79 -4.43 0.44
N HIS A 40 10.52 -3.89 1.63
CA HIS A 40 10.82 -4.56 2.89
C HIS A 40 9.77 -5.62 3.23
N ARG A 41 10.19 -6.64 4.00
CA ARG A 41 9.32 -7.71 4.50
C ARG A 41 8.26 -7.18 5.46
N GLU A 42 8.63 -6.17 6.22
CA GLU A 42 7.80 -5.52 7.23
C GLU A 42 7.76 -4.01 6.99
N ILE A 43 6.58 -3.43 7.25
CA ILE A 43 6.30 -2.01 7.17
C ILE A 43 6.04 -1.52 8.59
N ASN A 44 6.58 -0.36 8.95
CA ASN A 44 6.28 0.25 10.24
C ASN A 44 4.77 0.55 10.31
N ASN A 45 4.15 0.35 11.49
CA ASN A 45 2.74 0.65 11.69
C ASN A 45 2.43 2.11 11.32
N ASN A 46 3.28 3.05 11.70
CA ASN A 46 3.10 4.47 11.36
C ASN A 46 3.06 4.66 9.84
N ARG A 47 3.97 3.99 9.12
CA ARG A 47 4.00 4.05 7.65
C ARG A 47 2.75 3.45 7.03
N PHE A 48 2.20 2.38 7.62
CA PHE A 48 0.95 1.80 7.14
C PHE A 48 -0.24 2.75 7.36
N GLU A 49 -0.32 3.43 8.50
CA GLU A 49 -1.33 4.46 8.75
C GLU A 49 -1.19 5.65 7.81
N ASP A 50 0.03 6.12 7.52
CA ASP A 50 0.27 7.16 6.51
C ASP A 50 -0.18 6.72 5.11
N MET A 51 0.06 5.46 4.74
CA MET A 51 -0.39 4.93 3.45
C MET A 51 -1.92 4.90 3.35
N LYS A 52 -2.63 4.54 4.43
CA LYS A 52 -4.11 4.59 4.46
C LYS A 52 -4.61 6.01 4.25
N LYS A 53 -4.03 6.98 4.98
CA LYS A 53 -4.37 8.41 4.81
C LYS A 53 -4.12 8.90 3.38
N GLN A 54 -2.98 8.56 2.78
CA GLN A 54 -2.67 8.90 1.39
C GLN A 54 -3.65 8.28 0.38
N ALA A 55 -4.10 7.07 0.66
CA ALA A 55 -5.10 6.36 -0.13
C ALA A 55 -6.55 6.78 0.19
N GLY A 56 -6.77 7.74 1.09
CA GLY A 56 -8.09 8.17 1.54
C GLY A 56 -8.90 7.04 2.19
N LEU A 57 -8.21 6.07 2.80
CA LEU A 57 -8.79 5.00 3.62
C LEU A 57 -8.75 5.46 5.07
N LYS A 58 -9.89 5.35 5.76
CA LYS A 58 -10.09 5.83 7.15
C LYS A 58 -9.65 4.78 8.17
#